data_AF-A0A3D2U7C8-F1
#
_entry.id   AF-A0A3D2U7C8-F1
#
_cell.length_a   1.000
_cell.length_b   1.000
_cell.length_c   1.000
_cell.angle_alpha   90.00
_cell.angle_beta   90.00
_cell.angle_gamma   90.00
#
_symmetry.space_group_name_H-M   'P 1'
#
loop_
_entity.id
_entity.type
_entity.pdbx_description
1 polymer ?
#
loop_
_entity_poly.entity_id
_entity_poly.type
_entity_poly.pdbx_seq_one_letter_code
_entity_poly.pdbx_strand_id
1 'polypeptide(L)' 'DETIYLANELGATWVYRAAPEGYQQLAENQLGTIAFASPTICGGQIFLRVADMVDEKRVETLYCIQASSKR' A
#
# COMPACT_ATOMS: atom_id res chain seq x y z
N ASP A 1 14.06 7.32 -7.42
CA ASP A 1 13.29 6.07 -7.43
C ASP A 1 14.17 4.92 -6.95
N GLU A 2 14.12 4.64 -5.64
CA GLU A 2 14.91 3.59 -4.97
C GLU A 2 14.06 2.92 -3.88
N THR A 3 12.82 2.54 -4.21
CA THR A 3 11.88 2.04 -3.21
C THR A 3 11.21 0.75 -3.64
N ILE A 4 11.19 -0.23 -2.74
CA ILE A 4 10.39 -1.45 -2.86
C ILE A 4 9.09 -1.23 -2.09
N TYR A 5 7.96 -1.41 -2.76
CA TYR A 5 6.63 -1.38 -2.15
C TYR A 5 6.16 -2.82 -1.94
N LEU A 6 5.80 -3.15 -0.71
CA LEU A 6 5.35 -4.48 -0.33
C LEU A 6 4.00 -4.36 0.37
N ALA A 7 3.03 -5.18 0.01
CA ALA A 7 1.78 -5.33 0.74
C ALA A 7 1.58 -6.80 1.13
N ASN A 8 1.04 -7.06 2.31
CA ASN A 8 0.65 -8.42 2.74
C ASN A 8 -0.87 -8.59 2.76
N GLU A 9 -1.29 -9.84 3.00
CA GLU A 9 -2.71 -10.21 3.02
C GLU A 9 -3.52 -9.60 4.18
N LEU A 10 -2.84 -9.10 5.22
CA LEU A 10 -3.44 -8.45 6.38
C LEU A 10 -3.58 -6.93 6.22
N GLY A 11 -3.37 -6.40 5.02
CA GLY A 11 -3.54 -4.97 4.69
C GLY A 11 -2.35 -4.08 5.07
N ALA A 12 -1.29 -4.64 5.64
CA ALA A 12 -0.08 -3.88 5.93
C ALA A 12 0.72 -3.65 4.65
N THR A 13 1.12 -2.39 4.43
CA THR A 13 1.94 -1.96 3.30
C THR A 13 3.21 -1.29 3.81
N TRP A 14 4.36 -1.69 3.28
CA TRP A 14 5.66 -1.13 3.61
C TRP A 14 6.33 -0.50 2.40
N VAL A 15 7.21 0.45 2.70
CA VAL A 15 8.15 1.02 1.75
C VAL A 15 9.56 0.80 2.28
N TYR A 16 10.38 0.10 1.52
CA TYR A 16 11.79 -0.13 1.84
C TYR A 16 12.70 0.61 0.87
N ARG A 17 13.89 1.01 1.31
CA ARG A 17 14.94 1.46 0.40
C ARG A 17 15.49 0.27 -0.38
N ALA A 18 15.55 0.39 -1.69
CA ALA A 18 16.17 -0.59 -2.58
C ALA A 18 17.69 -0.32 -2.65
N ALA A 19 18.44 -0.82 -1.68
CA ALA A 19 19.87 -0.53 -1.50
C ALA A 19 20.66 -1.82 -1.21
N PRO A 20 21.82 -2.06 -1.86
CA PRO A 20 22.63 -3.24 -1.60
C PRO A 20 23.32 -3.21 -0.22
N GLU A 21 23.42 -2.05 0.42
CA GLU A 21 24.07 -1.86 1.73
C GLU A 21 23.28 -2.47 2.89
N GLY A 22 22.00 -2.75 2.67
CA GLY A 22 21.16 -3.46 3.63
C GLY A 22 19.73 -2.98 3.69
N TYR A 23 18.98 -3.56 4.62
CA TYR A 23 17.58 -3.26 4.85
C TYR A 23 17.40 -1.89 5.51
N GLN A 24 16.52 -1.05 4.94
CA GLN A 24 16.03 0.15 5.58
C GLN A 24 14.53 0.33 5.30
N GLN A 25 13.72 0.38 6.35
CA GLN A 25 12.31 0.75 6.27
C GLN A 25 12.14 2.26 6.21
N LEU A 26 11.39 2.73 5.22
CA LEU A 26 11.09 4.14 5.00
C LEU A 26 9.69 4.50 5.50
N ALA A 27 8.72 3.60 5.33
CA ALA A 27 7.35 3.79 5.80
C ALA A 27 6.63 2.46 6.02
N GLU A 28 5.58 2.51 6.84
CA GLU A 28 4.62 1.45 7.06
C GLU A 28 3.22 2.06 7.20
N ASN A 29 2.25 1.46 6.52
CA ASN A 29 0.88 1.95 6.45
C ASN A 29 -0.08 0.76 6.52
N GLN A 30 -1.06 0.83 7.42
CA GLN A 30 -2.17 -0.11 7.45
C GLN A 30 -3.28 0.38 6.52
N LEU A 31 -3.59 -0.38 5.47
CA LEU A 31 -4.64 -0.09 4.50
C LEU A 31 -5.66 -1.24 4.52
N GLY A 32 -6.78 -1.04 5.20
CA GLY A 32 -7.75 -2.08 5.50
C GLY A 32 -7.18 -3.21 6.36
N THR A 33 -7.86 -4.35 6.40
CA THR A 33 -7.47 -5.52 7.22
C THR A 33 -7.37 -6.81 6.41
N ILE A 34 -7.83 -6.79 5.15
CA ILE A 34 -7.78 -7.90 4.20
C ILE A 34 -7.36 -7.38 2.83
N ALA A 35 -6.24 -7.85 2.28
CA ALA A 35 -5.71 -7.38 1.00
C ALA A 35 -5.15 -8.52 0.13
N PHE A 36 -5.98 -9.09 -0.75
CA PHE A 36 -5.58 -10.15 -1.69
C PHE A 36 -5.31 -9.65 -3.12
N ALA A 37 -5.72 -8.42 -3.44
CA ALA A 37 -5.51 -7.86 -4.77
C ALA A 37 -4.09 -7.29 -4.89
N SER A 38 -3.40 -7.59 -5.99
CA SER A 38 -2.14 -6.92 -6.32
C SER A 38 -2.36 -5.42 -6.56
N PRO A 39 -1.42 -4.55 -6.16
CA PRO A 39 -1.46 -3.13 -6.51
C PRO A 39 -1.51 -2.91 -8.02
N THR A 40 -2.27 -1.92 -8.47
CA THR A 40 -2.29 -1.47 -9.87
C THR A 40 -1.66 -0.09 -9.98
N ILE A 41 -0.72 0.11 -10.91
CA ILE A 41 0.01 1.37 -11.07
C ILE A 41 -0.38 2.02 -12.40
N CYS A 42 -0.88 3.26 -12.37
CA CYS A 42 -1.26 4.02 -13.55
C CYS A 42 -1.16 5.52 -13.29
N GLY A 43 -0.64 6.30 -14.24
CA GLY A 43 -0.62 7.77 -14.15
C GLY A 43 0.19 8.36 -12.99
N GLY A 44 1.20 7.65 -12.47
CA GLY A 44 1.95 8.06 -11.28
C GLY A 44 1.21 7.80 -9.96
N GLN A 45 0.14 7.00 -10.00
CA GLN A 45 -0.70 6.66 -8.86
C GLN A 45 -0.64 5.16 -8.61
N ILE A 46 -0.76 4.77 -7.34
CA ILE A 46 -0.89 3.39 -6.89
C ILE A 46 -2.34 3.19 -6.43
N PHE A 47 -3.00 2.19 -7.01
CA PHE A 47 -4.34 1.78 -6.65
C PHE A 47 -4.30 0.47 -5.87
N LEU A 48 -4.85 0.48 -4.67
CA LEU A 48 -4.93 -0.69 -3.80
C LEU A 48 -6.37 -0.92 -3.39
N ARG A 49 -6.90 -2.12 -3.69
CA ARG A 49 -8.21 -2.55 -3.21
C ARG A 49 -8.04 -3.44 -1.99
N VAL A 50 -8.70 -3.07 -0.91
CA VAL A 50 -8.66 -3.80 0.36
C VAL A 50 -10.08 -3.94 0.90
N ALA A 51 -10.24 -4.79 1.91
CA ALA A 51 -11.50 -4.94 2.60
C ALA A 51 -11.34 -4.89 4.12
N ASP A 52 -12.45 -4.53 4.76
CA ASP A 52 -12.64 -4.53 6.20
C ASP A 52 -13.95 -5.23 6.56
N MET A 53 -14.04 -5.70 7.80
CA MET A 53 -15.30 -6.16 8.40
C MET A 53 -15.90 -5.03 9.23
N VAL A 54 -16.99 -4.43 8.76
CA VAL A 54 -17.74 -3.38 9.47
C VAL A 54 -19.15 -3.90 9.72
N ASP A 55 -19.57 -3.93 10.98
CA ASP A 55 -20.87 -4.50 11.40
C ASP A 55 -21.14 -5.89 10.79
N GLU A 56 -20.15 -6.77 10.90
CA GLU A 56 -20.14 -8.15 10.36
C GLU A 56 -20.29 -8.25 8.83
N LYS A 57 -20.16 -7.14 8.11
CA LYS A 57 -20.23 -7.09 6.65
C LYS A 57 -18.88 -6.73 6.06
N ARG A 58 -18.54 -7.39 4.95
CA ARG A 58 -17.37 -7.05 4.16
C ARG A 58 -17.61 -5.73 3.43
N VAL A 59 -16.77 -4.73 3.69
CA VAL A 59 -16.74 -3.45 3.00
C VAL A 59 -15.45 -3.37 2.21
N GLU A 60 -15.55 -3.02 0.93
CA GLU A 60 -14.41 -2.87 0.02
C GLU A 60 -14.06 -1.40 -0.16
N THR A 61 -12.78 -1.07 -0.07
CA THR A 61 -12.26 0.28 -0.29
C THR A 61 -11.19 0.26 -1.38
N LEU A 62 -11.24 1.22 -2.31
CA LEU A 62 -10.20 1.48 -3.28
C LEU A 62 -9.41 2.73 -2.87
N TYR A 63 -8.16 2.55 -2.47
CA TYR A 63 -7.22 3.65 -2.23
C TYR A 63 -6.58 4.09 -3.54
N CYS A 64 -6.45 5.40 -3.72
CA CYS A 64 -5.59 6.01 -4.74
C CYS A 64 -4.49 6.80 -4.02
N ILE A 65 -3.25 6.35 -4.17
CA ILE A 65 -2.08 6.89 -3.47
C ILE A 65 -1.19 7.55 -4.51
N GLN A 66 -0.79 8.78 -4.23
CA GLN A 66 0.15 9.52 -5.06
C GLN A 66 0.99 10.44 -4.18
N ALA A 67 2.17 10.82 -4.67
CA ALA A 67 2.96 11.85 -4.01
C ALA A 67 2.13 13.14 -3.91
N SER A 68 2.16 13.78 -2.75
CA SER A 68 1.55 15.10 -2.61
C SER A 68 2.26 16.08 -3.55
N SER A 69 1.49 16.76 -4.40
CA SER A 69 1.99 17.94 -5.10
C SER A 69 2.30 18.99 -4.02
N LYS A 70 3.59 19.22 -3.78
CA LYS A 70 3.99 20.48 -3.14
C LYS A 70 3.51 21.60 -4.06
N ARG A 71 2.67 22.49 -3.53
CA ARG A 71 2.49 23.83 -4.08
C ARG A 71 3.67 24.70 -3.65
#